data_AF-A0AAW2KYR3-F1
#
_entry.id   AF-A0AAW2KYR3-F1
#
_cell.length_a   1.000
_cell.length_b   1.000
_cell.length_c   1.000
_cell.angle_alpha   90.00
_cell.angle_beta   90.00
_cell.angle_gamma   90.00
#
_symmetry.space_group_name_H-M   'P 1'
#
loop_
_entity.id
_entity.type
_entity.pdbx_description
1 polymer ?
#
loop_
_entity_poly.entity_id
_entity_poly.type
_entity_poly.pdbx_seq_one_letter_code
_entity_poly.pdbx_strand_id
1 'polypeptide(L)'
;MPLAPLSSIASYSQECPITLLLHPSIPTVRLICACPSPCLQHLLVFHIAATDDMLAKLPLFWRLPPRSSHSMELAMKLVQLVISKLPAGKVYVDHPSELSKMVAAIAKQFALLHNSLKFEALHLLSTILSSNNLGALHAALQSMSGDWSTSMRVGIMDVLQNRVAPAEKLQALLLAECVISIVGEEWLIGPTTLHGAHSSFPADRCILLVLESSRVEIAVILNELAYLKYEASKNCPPNAETFLAKLRNLGVAFSLVERIIKLISKFGENEESNATSIVSESTFTKIIGVLNETIDVVLDYLQDAKDHGERKGDDLLASVRIVGSYLAEAPCACKEKVKGLLDYMLSVEGGDESSPFYSISFLLPMMCQITMKDDGCKLFASAGGFRAVVGCLVSLIDSSRSRVEHNNA
;
A
#
# COMPACT_ATOMS: atom_id res chain seq x y z
N MET A 1 28.81 -38.51 48.76
CA MET A 1 28.45 -38.95 47.40
C MET A 1 27.25 -39.88 47.49
N PRO A 2 26.29 -39.76 46.57
CA PRO A 2 24.87 -39.83 46.89
C PRO A 2 24.18 -41.12 46.39
N LEU A 3 22.95 -41.35 46.85
CA LEU A 3 21.76 -41.49 46.00
C LEU A 3 20.51 -41.70 46.88
N ALA A 4 19.59 -40.74 46.85
CA ALA A 4 18.18 -40.95 47.13
C ALA A 4 17.34 -40.20 46.07
N PRO A 5 16.17 -40.72 45.67
CA PRO A 5 15.53 -40.39 44.41
C PRO A 5 14.36 -39.39 44.53
N LEU A 6 14.10 -38.72 43.40
CA LEU A 6 12.82 -38.22 42.88
C LEU A 6 11.79 -37.68 43.88
N SER A 7 11.66 -36.35 43.90
CA SER A 7 10.42 -35.66 44.24
C SER A 7 10.04 -34.65 43.16
N SER A 8 8.84 -34.85 42.60
CA SER A 8 7.84 -33.82 42.31
C SER A 8 8.31 -32.52 41.65
N ILE A 9 8.29 -32.45 40.31
CA ILE A 9 8.19 -31.18 39.59
C ILE A 9 6.74 -30.71 39.69
N ALA A 10 6.45 -29.86 40.67
CA ALA A 10 5.24 -29.07 40.72
C ALA A 10 5.40 -27.87 39.77
N SER A 11 4.53 -27.81 38.77
CA SER A 11 4.38 -26.68 37.85
C SER A 11 3.86 -25.44 38.59
N TYR A 12 4.68 -24.41 38.71
CA TYR A 12 4.23 -23.06 39.08
C TYR A 12 4.36 -22.14 37.86
N SER A 13 3.23 -21.89 37.20
CA SER A 13 3.01 -20.77 36.29
C SER A 13 2.59 -19.57 37.14
N GLN A 14 3.50 -18.65 37.42
CA GLN A 14 3.19 -17.40 38.12
C GLN A 14 3.48 -16.24 37.16
N GLU A 15 2.41 -15.64 36.64
CA GLU A 15 2.44 -14.48 35.76
C GLU A 15 2.91 -13.24 36.54
N CYS A 16 3.91 -12.51 36.03
CA CYS A 16 4.39 -11.24 36.60
C CYS A 16 3.56 -10.07 36.01
N PRO A 17 2.87 -9.26 36.84
CA PRO A 17 2.09 -8.13 36.34
C PRO A 17 3.00 -6.95 35.98
N ILE A 18 2.78 -6.38 34.79
CA ILE A 18 3.41 -5.12 34.35
C ILE A 18 2.38 -4.00 34.51
N THR A 19 2.73 -2.92 35.22
CA THR A 19 1.83 -1.78 35.43
C THR A 19 2.37 -0.54 34.71
N LEU A 20 1.51 0.07 33.88
CA LEU A 20 1.76 1.35 33.20
C LEU A 20 1.19 2.49 34.06
N LEU A 21 2.06 3.39 34.53
CA LEU A 21 1.65 4.62 35.23
C LEU A 21 1.89 5.84 34.32
N LEU A 22 0.81 6.57 34.01
CA LEU A 22 0.82 7.83 33.27
C LEU A 22 0.64 8.98 34.27
N HIS A 23 1.60 9.91 34.35
CA HIS A 23 1.48 11.11 35.19
C HIS A 23 0.96 12.30 34.35
N PRO A 24 -0.11 13.01 34.75
CA PRO A 24 -0.78 14.01 33.93
C PRO A 24 0.01 15.32 33.71
N SER A 25 1.20 15.47 34.30
CA SER A 25 1.95 16.74 34.31
C SER A 25 3.40 16.63 33.83
N ILE A 26 3.85 15.44 33.38
CA ILE A 26 5.23 15.19 32.92
C ILE A 26 5.14 14.26 31.71
N PRO A 27 5.90 14.46 30.61
CA PRO A 27 5.88 13.57 29.45
C PRO A 27 6.66 12.25 29.71
N THR A 28 6.59 11.71 30.93
CA THR A 28 7.23 10.44 31.33
C THR A 28 6.17 9.38 31.58
N VAL A 29 6.19 8.32 30.80
CA VAL A 29 5.59 7.03 31.14
C VAL A 29 6.61 6.24 31.97
N ARG A 30 6.15 5.55 33.02
CA ARG A 30 6.95 4.56 33.74
C ARG A 30 6.37 3.17 33.50
N LEU A 31 7.17 2.27 32.94
CA LEU A 31 6.90 0.83 32.99
C LEU A 31 7.58 0.25 34.23
N ILE A 32 6.80 -0.44 35.07
CA ILE A 32 7.32 -1.19 36.21
C ILE A 32 6.97 -2.66 35.98
N CYS A 33 7.98 -3.51 35.86
CA CYS A 33 7.84 -4.95 35.84
C CYS A 33 8.26 -5.49 37.22
N ALA A 34 7.31 -6.02 37.99
CA ALA A 34 7.59 -6.64 39.29
C ALA A 34 7.59 -8.16 39.10
N CYS A 35 8.75 -8.80 39.26
CA CYS A 35 8.83 -10.25 39.25
C CYS A 35 9.33 -10.77 40.61
N PRO A 36 8.62 -11.71 41.26
CA PRO A 36 8.88 -12.06 42.66
C PRO A 36 9.96 -13.15 42.86
N SER A 37 10.68 -13.58 41.82
CA SER A 37 11.73 -14.61 41.97
C SER A 37 13.14 -14.00 42.11
N PRO A 38 14.03 -14.53 42.98
CA PRO A 38 15.36 -13.96 43.23
C PRO A 38 16.35 -14.10 42.06
N CYS A 39 16.00 -14.79 40.97
CA CYS A 39 16.94 -15.12 39.90
C CYS A 39 16.98 -14.13 38.73
N LEU A 40 16.15 -13.08 38.72
CA LEU A 40 16.08 -12.11 37.62
C LEU A 40 15.72 -10.70 38.15
N GLN A 41 16.45 -10.21 39.15
CA GLN A 41 16.39 -8.80 39.56
C GLN A 41 17.10 -7.90 38.53
N HIS A 42 16.47 -7.67 37.39
CA HIS A 42 16.69 -6.47 36.59
C HIS A 42 15.39 -5.68 36.55
N LEU A 43 15.27 -4.73 37.48
CA LEU A 43 14.20 -3.74 37.49
C LEU A 43 14.43 -2.79 36.29
N LEU A 44 13.82 -3.07 35.14
CA LEU A 44 13.82 -2.13 34.02
C LEU A 44 12.79 -1.03 34.30
N VAL A 45 13.23 0.00 35.03
CA VAL A 45 12.48 1.26 35.14
C VAL A 45 12.76 2.08 33.89
N PHE A 46 11.84 2.06 32.93
CA PHE A 46 11.90 3.02 31.83
C PHE A 46 11.40 4.38 32.33
N HIS A 47 12.28 5.36 32.35
CA HIS A 47 11.89 6.75 32.40
C HIS A 47 11.71 7.20 30.95
N ILE A 48 10.49 7.48 30.49
CA ILE A 48 10.31 8.15 29.20
C ILE A 48 10.69 9.63 29.36
N ALA A 49 11.97 9.90 29.51
CA ALA A 49 12.53 11.06 28.82
C ALA A 49 12.80 10.56 27.40
N ALA A 50 12.54 11.37 26.38
CA ALA A 50 12.92 11.04 25.00
C ALA A 50 14.45 11.00 24.91
N THR A 51 15.06 9.89 25.32
CA THR A 51 16.50 9.67 25.31
C THR A 51 16.81 8.54 24.35
N ASP A 52 17.83 8.75 23.52
CA ASP A 52 18.35 7.88 22.45
C ASP A 52 18.44 6.38 22.83
N ASP A 53 18.67 6.09 24.11
CA ASP A 53 18.82 4.74 24.66
C ASP A 53 17.55 3.86 24.60
N MET A 54 16.35 4.45 24.53
CA MET A 54 15.09 3.68 24.47
C MET A 54 14.84 3.11 23.07
N LEU A 55 15.02 3.91 22.02
CA LEU A 55 14.82 3.49 20.63
C LEU A 55 15.80 2.36 20.26
N ALA A 56 17.03 2.40 20.78
CA ALA A 56 18.02 1.34 20.58
C ALA A 56 17.66 -0.01 21.25
N LYS A 57 16.88 0.02 22.35
CA LYS A 57 16.53 -1.18 23.13
C LYS A 57 15.19 -1.79 22.75
N LEU A 58 14.27 -1.02 22.16
CA LEU A 58 12.95 -1.49 21.74
C LEU A 58 13.01 -2.66 20.72
N PRO A 59 13.88 -2.64 19.69
CA PRO A 59 13.99 -3.78 18.77
C PRO A 59 14.49 -5.06 19.45
N LEU A 60 15.27 -4.96 20.53
CA LEU A 60 15.77 -6.11 21.28
C LEU A 60 14.66 -6.81 22.07
N PHE A 61 13.69 -6.04 22.60
CA PHE A 61 12.53 -6.59 23.30
C PHE A 61 11.68 -7.48 22.39
N TRP A 62 11.66 -7.17 21.08
CA TRP A 62 10.89 -7.88 20.07
C TRP A 62 11.61 -9.08 19.44
N ARG A 63 12.93 -9.20 19.66
CA ARG A 63 13.73 -10.36 19.25
C ARG A 63 13.58 -11.56 20.19
N LEU A 64 13.00 -11.37 21.37
CA LEU A 64 12.72 -12.46 22.29
C LEU A 64 11.57 -13.32 21.73
N PRO A 65 11.67 -14.66 21.78
CA PRO A 65 10.56 -15.54 21.40
C PRO A 65 9.32 -15.18 22.24
N PRO A 66 8.10 -15.39 21.73
CA PRO A 66 6.86 -14.98 22.40
C PRO A 66 6.72 -15.76 23.71
N ARG A 67 7.30 -15.24 24.80
CA ARG A 67 7.25 -15.87 26.11
C ARG A 67 5.92 -15.57 26.82
N SER A 68 5.17 -14.57 26.37
CA SER A 68 3.72 -14.44 26.57
C SER A 68 3.11 -13.46 25.55
N SER A 69 1.82 -13.63 25.20
CA SER A 69 1.08 -12.69 24.35
C SER A 69 1.03 -11.27 24.94
N HIS A 70 1.04 -11.17 26.27
CA HIS A 70 0.94 -9.91 27.00
C HIS A 70 2.17 -9.00 26.83
N SER A 71 3.39 -9.55 26.80
CA SER A 71 4.59 -8.73 26.57
C SER A 71 4.60 -8.13 25.17
N MET A 72 4.11 -8.87 24.17
CA MET A 72 3.99 -8.40 22.79
C MET A 72 3.02 -7.22 22.68
N GLU A 73 1.85 -7.37 23.29
CA GLU A 73 0.81 -6.33 23.34
C GLU A 73 1.33 -5.04 23.97
N LEU A 74 2.02 -5.14 25.10
CA LEU A 74 2.60 -3.98 25.78
C LEU A 74 3.66 -3.27 24.92
N ALA A 75 4.47 -4.03 24.18
CA ALA A 75 5.44 -3.45 23.26
C ALA A 75 4.76 -2.77 22.06
N MET A 76 3.70 -3.34 21.47
CA MET A 76 2.94 -2.66 20.40
C MET A 76 2.35 -1.34 20.90
N LYS A 77 1.73 -1.35 22.09
CA LYS A 77 1.17 -0.15 22.72
C LYS A 77 2.23 0.91 23.01
N LEU A 78 3.41 0.49 23.46
CA LEU A 78 4.53 1.40 23.71
C LEU A 78 5.02 2.04 22.40
N VAL A 79 5.15 1.26 21.32
CA VAL A 79 5.55 1.78 20.00
C VAL A 79 4.49 2.74 19.45
N GLN A 80 3.21 2.41 19.57
CA GLN A 80 2.11 3.28 19.18
C GLN A 80 2.12 4.61 19.98
N LEU A 81 2.42 4.56 21.29
CA LEU A 81 2.62 5.75 22.12
C LEU A 81 3.81 6.59 21.65
N VAL A 82 4.94 5.96 21.35
CA VAL A 82 6.14 6.65 20.86
C VAL A 82 5.86 7.37 19.53
N ILE A 83 5.21 6.71 18.58
CA ILE A 83 4.89 7.28 17.27
C ILE A 83 3.84 8.39 17.38
N SER A 84 2.84 8.23 18.25
CA SER A 84 1.74 9.22 18.39
C SER A 84 2.11 10.44 19.24
N LYS A 85 3.11 10.33 20.12
CA LYS A 85 3.46 11.40 21.08
C LYS A 85 4.76 12.14 20.76
N LEU A 86 5.67 11.53 20.01
CA LEU A 86 6.91 12.21 19.64
C LEU A 86 6.74 13.00 18.34
N PRO A 87 7.39 14.17 18.20
CA PRO A 87 7.37 14.91 16.95
C PRO A 87 7.93 14.05 15.82
N ALA A 88 7.16 13.87 14.74
CA ALA A 88 7.54 13.04 13.60
C ALA A 88 8.92 13.41 13.02
N GLY A 89 9.29 14.69 13.08
CA GLY A 89 10.62 15.16 12.65
C GLY A 89 11.78 14.57 13.45
N LYS A 90 11.63 14.34 14.77
CA LYS A 90 12.73 13.80 15.59
C LYS A 90 12.87 12.28 15.44
N VAL A 91 11.77 11.54 15.41
CA VAL A 91 11.83 10.06 15.38
C VAL A 91 12.31 9.53 14.02
N TYR A 92 11.81 10.11 12.94
CA TYR A 92 12.08 9.61 11.59
C TYR A 92 13.41 10.09 11.01
N VAL A 93 13.90 11.26 11.44
CA VAL A 93 15.16 11.84 10.95
C VAL A 93 16.34 11.49 11.85
N ASP A 94 16.17 11.55 13.18
CA ASP A 94 17.31 11.37 14.10
C ASP A 94 17.61 9.88 14.34
N HIS A 95 16.63 8.98 14.18
CA HIS A 95 16.77 7.55 14.48
C HIS A 95 16.21 6.57 13.43
N PRO A 96 16.48 6.77 12.11
CA PRO A 96 15.93 5.91 11.06
C PRO A 96 16.37 4.44 11.16
N SER A 97 17.58 4.17 11.66
CA SER A 97 18.10 2.80 11.82
C SER A 97 17.40 2.01 12.93
N GLU A 98 17.07 2.65 14.05
CA GLU A 98 16.35 1.96 15.13
C GLU A 98 14.88 1.75 14.75
N LEU A 99 14.28 2.72 14.06
CA LEU A 99 12.94 2.61 13.50
C LEU A 99 12.87 1.49 12.44
N SER A 100 13.88 1.34 11.57
CA SER A 100 13.91 0.26 10.58
C SER A 100 14.04 -1.13 11.23
N LYS A 101 14.87 -1.27 12.28
CA LYS A 101 14.95 -2.50 13.08
C LYS A 101 13.61 -2.82 13.75
N MET A 102 12.90 -1.81 14.25
CA MET A 102 11.58 -1.97 14.85
C MET A 102 10.55 -2.43 13.81
N VAL A 103 10.52 -1.80 12.63
CA VAL A 103 9.67 -2.23 11.50
C VAL A 103 9.96 -3.68 11.14
N ALA A 104 11.23 -4.08 11.01
CA ALA A 104 11.60 -5.46 10.71
C ALA A 104 11.13 -6.44 11.77
N ALA A 105 11.22 -6.05 13.04
CA ALA A 105 10.76 -6.85 14.14
C ALA A 105 9.23 -7.03 14.07
N ILE A 106 8.47 -5.94 13.95
CA ILE A 106 7.00 -5.97 13.87
C ILE A 106 6.55 -6.77 12.63
N ALA A 107 7.21 -6.60 11.47
CA ALA A 107 6.95 -7.36 10.25
C ALA A 107 7.05 -8.87 10.49
N LYS A 108 8.09 -9.31 11.21
CA LYS A 108 8.27 -10.73 11.56
C LYS A 108 7.10 -11.27 12.39
N GLN A 109 6.60 -10.50 13.36
CA GLN A 109 5.46 -10.95 14.16
C GLN A 109 4.16 -10.88 13.37
N PHE A 110 3.98 -9.85 12.54
CA PHE A 110 2.84 -9.75 11.63
C PHE A 110 2.73 -10.98 10.71
N ALA A 111 3.87 -11.51 10.26
CA ALA A 111 3.93 -12.76 9.49
C ALA A 111 3.51 -14.00 10.29
N LEU A 112 3.81 -14.05 11.59
CA LEU A 112 3.65 -15.24 12.45
C LEU A 112 2.34 -15.26 13.24
N LEU A 113 1.73 -14.10 13.51
CA LEU A 113 0.52 -13.98 14.33
C LEU A 113 -0.73 -14.33 13.52
N HIS A 114 -1.67 -15.02 14.19
CA HIS A 114 -3.00 -15.36 13.66
C HIS A 114 -4.13 -14.99 14.65
N ASN A 115 -3.89 -14.02 15.52
CA ASN A 115 -4.86 -13.50 16.50
C ASN A 115 -5.05 -11.98 16.31
N SER A 116 -5.78 -11.32 17.21
CA SER A 116 -6.06 -9.88 17.13
C SER A 116 -4.80 -9.00 17.03
N LEU A 117 -3.69 -9.42 17.65
CA LEU A 117 -2.42 -8.70 17.59
C LEU A 117 -1.85 -8.63 16.16
N LYS A 118 -2.25 -9.52 15.25
CA LYS A 118 -1.89 -9.43 13.83
C LYS A 118 -2.41 -8.12 13.21
N PHE A 119 -3.65 -7.76 13.51
CA PHE A 119 -4.28 -6.55 13.00
C PHE A 119 -3.70 -5.31 13.69
N GLU A 120 -3.38 -5.38 14.98
CA GLU A 120 -2.64 -4.30 15.66
C GLU A 120 -1.27 -4.06 15.02
N ALA A 121 -0.54 -5.13 14.67
CA ALA A 121 0.72 -5.03 13.94
C ALA A 121 0.52 -4.42 12.54
N LEU A 122 -0.52 -4.83 11.80
CA LEU A 122 -0.88 -4.28 10.51
C LEU A 122 -1.10 -2.76 10.58
N HIS A 123 -1.97 -2.30 11.48
CA HIS A 123 -2.28 -0.88 11.67
C HIS A 123 -1.05 -0.08 12.07
N LEU A 124 -0.21 -0.64 12.95
CA LEU A 124 1.01 0.01 13.40
C LEU A 124 2.03 0.16 12.26
N LEU A 125 2.25 -0.90 11.48
CA LEU A 125 3.15 -0.89 10.33
C LEU A 125 2.70 0.12 9.28
N SER A 126 1.41 0.16 8.95
CA SER A 126 0.87 1.15 8.04
C SER A 126 1.04 2.57 8.57
N THR A 127 0.80 2.80 9.86
CA THR A 127 0.99 4.12 10.47
C THR A 127 2.44 4.58 10.35
N ILE A 128 3.41 3.67 10.59
CA ILE A 128 4.83 3.98 10.47
C ILE A 128 5.19 4.32 9.02
N LEU A 129 4.77 3.49 8.07
CA LEU A 129 5.19 3.52 6.68
C LEU A 129 4.40 4.48 5.79
N SER A 130 3.30 5.07 6.27
CA SER A 130 2.54 6.10 5.54
C SER A 130 2.82 7.53 6.00
N SER A 131 3.88 7.76 6.80
CA SER A 131 4.22 9.10 7.28
C SER A 131 4.83 9.99 6.19
N ASN A 132 4.82 11.32 6.35
CA ASN A 132 5.36 12.23 5.33
C ASN A 132 6.90 12.38 5.37
N ASN A 133 7.57 11.86 6.41
CA ASN A 133 9.01 12.06 6.65
C ASN A 133 9.83 10.78 6.44
N LEU A 134 9.53 10.04 5.36
CA LEU A 134 10.01 8.67 5.19
C LEU A 134 11.38 8.52 4.52
N GLY A 135 11.94 9.57 3.91
CA GLY A 135 13.14 9.44 3.07
C GLY A 135 14.31 8.71 3.75
N ALA A 136 14.62 9.10 4.99
CA ALA A 136 15.68 8.47 5.78
C ALA A 136 15.33 7.03 6.21
N LEU A 137 14.07 6.78 6.56
CA LEU A 137 13.58 5.43 6.92
C LEU A 137 13.59 4.47 5.73
N HIS A 138 13.19 4.94 4.54
CA HIS A 138 13.21 4.17 3.31
C HIS A 138 14.63 3.74 2.96
N ALA A 139 15.59 4.69 3.00
CA ALA A 139 16.99 4.38 2.77
C ALA A 139 17.52 3.35 3.80
N ALA A 140 17.15 3.50 5.08
CA ALA A 140 17.53 2.55 6.12
C ALA A 140 16.93 1.15 5.85
N LEU A 141 15.65 1.05 5.50
CA LEU A 141 14.98 -0.21 5.18
C LEU A 141 15.53 -0.88 3.92
N GLN A 142 15.86 -0.11 2.89
CA GLN A 142 16.51 -0.59 1.66
C GLN A 142 17.91 -1.16 1.94
N SER A 143 18.63 -0.59 2.92
CA SER A 143 19.95 -1.07 3.32
C SER A 143 19.92 -2.33 4.19
N MET A 144 18.75 -2.73 4.71
CA MET A 144 18.60 -3.93 5.53
C MET A 144 18.49 -5.19 4.68
N SER A 145 19.02 -6.32 5.18
CA SER A 145 18.82 -7.62 4.56
C SER A 145 17.33 -8.00 4.49
N GLY A 146 16.92 -8.64 3.39
CA GLY A 146 15.53 -8.80 2.92
C GLY A 146 14.54 -9.63 3.76
N ASP A 147 14.84 -9.89 5.04
CA ASP A 147 13.98 -10.69 5.91
C ASP A 147 12.67 -9.93 6.26
N TRP A 148 12.75 -8.61 6.38
CA TRP A 148 11.60 -7.78 6.76
C TRP A 148 10.55 -7.70 5.65
N SER A 149 10.97 -7.50 4.41
CA SER A 149 10.06 -7.36 3.27
C SER A 149 9.41 -8.69 2.92
N THR A 150 10.13 -9.80 3.10
CA THR A 150 9.54 -11.15 3.00
C THR A 150 8.50 -11.39 4.09
N SER A 151 8.79 -10.98 5.33
CA SER A 151 7.83 -11.07 6.43
C SER A 151 6.58 -10.21 6.18
N MET A 152 6.74 -9.00 5.63
CA MET A 152 5.60 -8.18 5.18
C MET A 152 4.75 -8.91 4.15
N ARG A 153 5.40 -9.54 3.15
CA ARG A 153 4.71 -10.27 2.08
C ARG A 153 3.84 -11.38 2.66
N VAL A 154 4.42 -12.20 3.54
CA VAL A 154 3.71 -13.31 4.21
C VAL A 154 2.53 -12.79 5.03
N GLY A 155 2.74 -11.75 5.84
CA GLY A 155 1.67 -11.17 6.66
C GLY A 155 0.52 -10.59 5.84
N ILE A 156 0.83 -9.83 4.78
CA ILE A 156 -0.17 -9.25 3.85
C ILE A 156 -0.94 -10.37 3.15
N MET A 157 -0.24 -11.36 2.60
CA MET A 157 -0.88 -12.51 1.95
C MET A 157 -1.85 -13.21 2.89
N ASP A 158 -1.46 -13.41 4.15
CA ASP A 158 -2.32 -14.04 5.15
C ASP A 158 -3.58 -13.22 5.44
N VAL A 159 -3.50 -11.88 5.48
CA VAL A 159 -4.69 -11.03 5.64
C VAL A 159 -5.59 -11.10 4.40
N LEU A 160 -5.02 -10.99 3.20
CA LEU A 160 -5.78 -10.91 1.95
C LEU A 160 -6.49 -12.24 1.61
N GLN A 161 -5.83 -13.38 1.86
CA GLN A 161 -6.39 -14.71 1.56
C GLN A 161 -7.50 -15.13 2.53
N ASN A 162 -7.47 -14.62 3.76
CA ASN A 162 -8.42 -15.02 4.80
C ASN A 162 -9.71 -14.19 4.74
N ARG A 163 -10.74 -14.72 5.43
CA ARG A 163 -12.02 -14.03 5.62
C ARG A 163 -11.89 -13.04 6.77
N VAL A 164 -11.43 -11.84 6.46
CA VAL A 164 -11.30 -10.71 7.39
C VAL A 164 -12.23 -9.57 6.97
N ALA A 165 -12.45 -8.62 7.87
CA ALA A 165 -13.27 -7.44 7.59
C ALA A 165 -12.69 -6.62 6.41
N PRO A 166 -13.52 -5.96 5.58
CA PRO A 166 -13.06 -5.17 4.44
C PRO A 166 -12.02 -4.10 4.81
N ALA A 167 -12.21 -3.43 5.96
CA ALA A 167 -11.26 -2.43 6.46
C ALA A 167 -9.83 -3.00 6.66
N GLU A 168 -9.71 -4.25 7.13
CA GLU A 168 -8.41 -4.89 7.32
C GLU A 168 -7.77 -5.30 5.99
N LYS A 169 -8.57 -5.69 4.99
CA LYS A 169 -8.06 -5.96 3.63
C LYS A 169 -7.52 -4.70 2.98
N LEU A 170 -8.28 -3.61 3.07
CA LEU A 170 -7.85 -2.31 2.58
C LEU A 170 -6.58 -1.83 3.27
N GLN A 171 -6.47 -2.02 4.59
CA GLN A 171 -5.25 -1.69 5.33
C GLN A 171 -4.04 -2.51 4.86
N ALA A 172 -4.24 -3.79 4.54
CA ALA A 172 -3.21 -4.64 3.96
C ALA A 172 -2.80 -4.20 2.54
N LEU A 173 -3.73 -3.71 1.72
CA LEU A 173 -3.41 -3.13 0.42
C LEU A 173 -2.60 -1.83 0.54
N LEU A 174 -2.98 -0.95 1.47
CA LEU A 174 -2.19 0.25 1.76
C LEU A 174 -0.78 -0.11 2.24
N LEU A 175 -0.64 -1.10 3.11
CA LEU A 175 0.67 -1.58 3.53
C LEU A 175 1.47 -2.14 2.34
N ALA A 176 0.84 -2.89 1.44
CA ALA A 176 1.48 -3.41 0.23
C ALA A 176 2.00 -2.27 -0.67
N GLU A 177 1.19 -1.22 -0.85
CA GLU A 177 1.58 -0.03 -1.62
C GLU A 177 2.82 0.64 -1.03
N CYS A 178 2.84 0.84 0.30
CA CYS A 178 4.00 1.40 1.00
C CYS A 178 5.25 0.55 0.80
N VAL A 179 5.13 -0.78 0.92
CA VAL A 179 6.27 -1.69 0.74
C VAL A 179 6.79 -1.61 -0.70
N ILE A 180 5.92 -1.68 -1.71
CA ILE A 180 6.30 -1.55 -3.14
C ILE A 180 7.02 -0.22 -3.40
N SER A 181 6.55 0.87 -2.80
CA SER A 181 7.20 2.18 -2.91
C SER A 181 8.61 2.23 -2.29
N ILE A 182 8.95 1.29 -1.41
CA ILE A 182 10.29 1.15 -0.81
C ILE A 182 11.17 0.18 -1.60
N VAL A 183 10.67 -1.01 -1.94
CA VAL A 183 11.51 -2.10 -2.47
C VAL A 183 11.37 -2.33 -3.97
N GLY A 184 10.40 -1.70 -4.64
CA GLY A 184 10.12 -1.90 -6.06
C GLY A 184 8.98 -2.88 -6.33
N GLU A 185 8.48 -2.86 -7.57
CA GLU A 185 7.33 -3.68 -7.98
C GLU A 185 7.65 -5.18 -8.03
N GLU A 186 8.91 -5.52 -8.27
CA GLU A 186 9.42 -6.90 -8.32
C GLU A 186 9.16 -7.64 -7.00
N TRP A 187 8.97 -6.93 -5.89
CA TRP A 187 8.62 -7.53 -4.60
C TRP A 187 7.28 -8.26 -4.59
N LEU A 188 6.37 -7.99 -5.53
CA LEU A 188 5.13 -8.76 -5.65
C LEU A 188 5.36 -10.23 -6.06
N ILE A 189 6.57 -10.53 -6.55
CA ILE A 189 6.97 -11.86 -7.00
C ILE A 189 8.20 -12.28 -6.21
N GLY A 190 8.09 -13.38 -5.48
CA GLY A 190 9.26 -13.95 -4.82
C GLY A 190 8.91 -15.00 -3.77
N PRO A 191 9.95 -15.68 -3.25
CA PRO A 191 9.76 -16.76 -2.30
C PRO A 191 9.07 -16.26 -1.03
N THR A 192 8.19 -17.09 -0.48
CA THR A 192 7.47 -16.85 0.78
C THR A 192 8.07 -17.61 1.96
N THR A 193 9.23 -18.25 1.75
CA THR A 193 9.88 -19.08 2.77
C THR A 193 10.48 -18.21 3.87
N LEU A 194 9.80 -18.11 5.02
CA LEU A 194 10.46 -17.80 6.27
C LEU A 194 11.29 -19.01 6.70
N HIS A 195 12.53 -18.81 7.17
CA HIS A 195 13.36 -19.87 7.76
C HIS A 195 12.57 -20.64 8.83
N GLY A 196 12.13 -21.86 8.51
CA GLY A 196 11.46 -22.79 9.45
C GLY A 196 9.99 -23.14 9.18
N ALA A 197 9.33 -22.63 8.13
CA ALA A 197 7.93 -23.00 7.80
C ALA A 197 7.83 -24.02 6.65
N HIS A 198 6.99 -25.05 6.81
CA HIS A 198 6.83 -26.18 5.88
C HIS A 198 5.89 -25.91 4.69
N SER A 199 5.31 -24.71 4.55
CA SER A 199 4.43 -24.35 3.44
C SER A 199 5.04 -23.20 2.63
N SER A 200 5.69 -23.53 1.51
CA SER A 200 6.04 -22.52 0.52
C SER A 200 4.84 -22.27 -0.39
N PHE A 201 4.27 -21.07 -0.33
CA PHE A 201 3.33 -20.63 -1.35
C PHE A 201 4.06 -20.38 -2.67
N PRO A 202 3.39 -20.57 -3.83
CA PRO A 202 3.91 -20.13 -5.12
C PRO A 202 4.40 -18.68 -5.06
N ALA A 203 5.53 -18.39 -5.70
CA ALA A 203 6.19 -17.08 -5.64
C ALA A 203 5.34 -15.94 -6.25
N ASP A 204 4.37 -16.29 -7.08
CA ASP A 204 3.41 -15.42 -7.76
C ASP A 204 2.07 -15.29 -7.01
N ARG A 205 1.92 -15.91 -5.83
CA ARG A 205 0.65 -15.85 -5.09
C ARG A 205 0.36 -14.45 -4.56
N CYS A 206 1.38 -13.67 -4.21
CA CYS A 206 1.23 -12.32 -3.68
C CYS A 206 0.63 -11.36 -4.71
N ILE A 207 1.19 -11.32 -5.93
CA ILE A 207 0.67 -10.48 -7.02
C ILE A 207 -0.81 -10.77 -7.31
N LEU A 208 -1.22 -12.05 -7.35
CA LEU A 208 -2.61 -12.43 -7.58
C LEU A 208 -3.53 -11.93 -6.46
N LEU A 209 -3.15 -12.14 -5.19
CA LEU A 209 -3.97 -11.71 -4.05
C LEU A 209 -4.12 -10.18 -3.99
N VAL A 210 -3.05 -9.45 -4.25
CA VAL A 210 -3.07 -7.98 -4.29
C VAL A 210 -3.96 -7.49 -5.43
N LEU A 211 -3.83 -8.07 -6.62
CA LEU A 211 -4.63 -7.68 -7.79
C LEU A 211 -6.11 -7.99 -7.60
N GLU A 212 -6.45 -9.22 -7.21
CA GLU A 212 -7.83 -9.66 -6.98
C GLU A 212 -8.50 -8.82 -5.89
N SER A 213 -7.79 -8.53 -4.80
CA SER A 213 -8.32 -7.70 -3.72
C SER A 213 -8.48 -6.25 -4.16
N SER A 214 -7.52 -5.69 -4.90
CA SER A 214 -7.62 -4.34 -5.44
C SER A 214 -8.81 -4.19 -6.39
N ARG A 215 -9.05 -5.18 -7.27
CA ARG A 215 -10.22 -5.18 -8.15
C ARG A 215 -11.54 -5.10 -7.37
N VAL A 216 -11.67 -5.90 -6.31
CA VAL A 216 -12.89 -5.91 -5.47
C VAL A 216 -13.09 -4.55 -4.81
N GLU A 217 -12.04 -3.99 -4.19
CA GLU A 217 -12.12 -2.67 -3.56
C GLU A 217 -12.43 -1.56 -4.57
N ILE A 218 -11.82 -1.59 -5.77
CA ILE A 218 -12.14 -0.64 -6.85
C ILE A 218 -13.62 -0.69 -7.19
N ALA A 219 -14.17 -1.90 -7.42
CA ALA A 219 -15.59 -2.04 -7.77
C ALA A 219 -16.52 -1.49 -6.68
N VAL A 220 -16.23 -1.79 -5.42
CA VAL A 220 -17.03 -1.30 -4.28
C VAL A 220 -16.91 0.22 -4.16
N ILE A 221 -15.69 0.76 -4.17
CA ILE A 221 -15.44 2.19 -3.96
C ILE A 221 -16.02 3.02 -5.12
N LEU A 222 -15.85 2.59 -6.38
CA LEU A 222 -16.40 3.31 -7.52
C LEU A 222 -17.94 3.32 -7.50
N ASN A 223 -18.58 2.22 -7.12
CA ASN A 223 -20.03 2.17 -6.97
C ASN A 223 -20.51 3.10 -5.83
N GLU A 224 -19.81 3.14 -4.70
CA GLU A 224 -20.11 4.07 -3.62
C GLU A 224 -19.90 5.53 -4.03
N LEU A 225 -18.83 5.84 -4.77
CA LEU A 225 -18.56 7.18 -5.29
C LEU A 225 -19.62 7.62 -6.30
N ALA A 226 -20.04 6.74 -7.21
CA ALA A 226 -21.13 7.00 -8.14
C ALA A 226 -22.43 7.35 -7.39
N TYR A 227 -22.81 6.52 -6.40
CA TYR A 227 -23.97 6.79 -5.56
C TYR A 227 -23.86 8.14 -4.83
N LEU A 228 -22.72 8.43 -4.20
CA LEU A 228 -22.51 9.67 -3.46
C LEU A 228 -22.59 10.90 -4.37
N LYS A 229 -22.03 10.81 -5.58
CA LYS A 229 -22.01 11.92 -6.54
C LYS A 229 -23.34 12.14 -7.23
N TYR A 230 -23.99 11.07 -7.69
CA TYR A 230 -25.09 11.19 -8.65
C TYR A 230 -26.46 11.02 -8.00
N GLU A 231 -26.57 10.28 -6.89
CA GLU A 231 -27.86 10.00 -6.25
C GLU A 231 -28.02 10.66 -4.88
N ALA A 232 -27.02 10.55 -4.01
CA ALA A 232 -27.10 11.10 -2.66
C ALA A 232 -27.06 12.62 -2.65
N SER A 233 -26.23 13.23 -3.50
CA SER A 233 -26.06 14.69 -3.64
C SER A 233 -27.36 15.43 -3.94
N LYS A 234 -28.32 14.77 -4.59
CA LYS A 234 -29.66 15.31 -4.89
C LYS A 234 -30.50 15.57 -3.62
N ASN A 235 -30.21 14.86 -2.52
CA ASN A 235 -30.99 14.90 -1.28
C ASN A 235 -30.22 15.50 -0.09
N CYS A 236 -28.91 15.31 -0.03
CA CYS A 236 -28.04 15.86 1.02
C CYS A 236 -26.59 15.91 0.50
N PRO A 237 -25.82 16.99 0.74
CA PRO A 237 -24.42 17.03 0.35
C PRO A 237 -23.64 15.89 1.04
N PRO A 238 -22.75 15.17 0.31
CA PRO A 238 -22.00 14.07 0.87
C PRO A 238 -21.09 14.55 2.00
N ASN A 239 -20.90 13.71 3.03
CA ASN A 239 -19.90 13.98 4.06
C ASN A 239 -18.51 14.05 3.41
N ALA A 240 -17.92 15.25 3.39
CA ALA A 240 -16.64 15.52 2.74
C ALA A 240 -15.52 14.59 3.25
N GLU A 241 -15.50 14.26 4.54
CA GLU A 241 -14.49 13.37 5.12
C GLU A 241 -14.63 11.94 4.59
N THR A 242 -15.85 11.43 4.50
CA THR A 242 -16.12 10.09 3.96
C THR A 242 -15.77 10.02 2.49
N PHE A 243 -16.12 11.05 1.71
CA PHE A 243 -15.80 11.11 0.29
C PHE A 243 -14.28 11.14 0.06
N LEU A 244 -13.55 12.01 0.77
CA LEU A 244 -12.09 12.08 0.68
C LEU A 244 -11.40 10.79 1.10
N ALA A 245 -11.91 10.11 2.13
CA ALA A 245 -11.40 8.79 2.53
C ALA A 245 -11.55 7.76 1.41
N LYS A 246 -12.70 7.76 0.71
CA LYS A 246 -12.94 6.86 -0.44
C LYS A 246 -12.01 7.18 -1.61
N LEU A 247 -11.79 8.46 -1.93
CA LEU A 247 -10.83 8.88 -2.94
C LEU A 247 -9.40 8.41 -2.62
N ARG A 248 -8.96 8.57 -1.37
CA ARG A 248 -7.64 8.09 -0.94
C ARG A 248 -7.50 6.57 -1.11
N ASN A 249 -8.52 5.82 -0.71
CA ASN A 249 -8.53 4.36 -0.81
C ASN A 249 -8.54 3.89 -2.27
N LEU A 250 -9.31 4.56 -3.14
CA LEU A 250 -9.29 4.33 -4.58
C LEU A 250 -7.90 4.59 -5.15
N GLY A 251 -7.25 5.69 -4.76
CA GLY A 251 -5.90 6.03 -5.19
C GLY A 251 -4.87 4.95 -4.81
N VAL A 252 -4.98 4.35 -3.63
CA VAL A 252 -4.14 3.20 -3.22
C VAL A 252 -4.38 2.00 -4.15
N ALA A 253 -5.63 1.63 -4.39
CA ALA A 253 -5.96 0.47 -5.22
C ALA A 253 -5.52 0.69 -6.69
N PHE A 254 -5.73 1.88 -7.24
CA PHE A 254 -5.26 2.25 -8.57
C PHE A 254 -3.73 2.23 -8.66
N SER A 255 -3.02 2.79 -7.66
CA SER A 255 -1.56 2.73 -7.59
C SER A 255 -1.06 1.28 -7.66
N LEU A 256 -1.65 0.37 -6.88
CA LEU A 256 -1.29 -1.05 -6.91
C LEU A 256 -1.50 -1.69 -8.29
N VAL A 257 -2.62 -1.40 -8.95
CA VAL A 257 -2.89 -1.92 -10.30
C VAL A 257 -1.90 -1.34 -11.31
N GLU A 258 -1.58 -0.05 -11.27
CA GLU A 258 -0.56 0.57 -12.13
C GLU A 258 0.83 -0.05 -11.91
N ARG A 259 1.21 -0.31 -10.66
CA ARG A 259 2.48 -0.99 -10.33
C ARG A 259 2.52 -2.40 -10.91
N ILE A 260 1.39 -3.11 -10.90
CA ILE A 260 1.27 -4.43 -11.52
C ILE A 260 1.35 -4.34 -13.04
N ILE A 261 0.68 -3.37 -13.67
CA ILE A 261 0.77 -3.10 -15.12
C ILE A 261 2.24 -2.85 -15.52
N LYS A 262 2.94 -2.00 -14.76
CA LYS A 262 4.36 -1.72 -14.96
C LYS A 262 5.25 -2.93 -14.75
N LEU A 263 4.90 -3.84 -13.85
CA LEU A 263 5.66 -5.07 -13.63
C LEU A 263 5.50 -6.04 -14.80
N ILE A 264 4.28 -6.20 -15.32
CA ILE A 264 4.02 -7.11 -16.45
C ILE A 264 4.57 -6.59 -17.77
N SER A 265 4.64 -5.27 -17.98
CA SER A 265 5.23 -4.71 -19.21
C SER A 265 6.72 -5.05 -19.32
N LYS A 266 7.44 -5.10 -18.19
CA LYS A 266 8.84 -5.54 -18.12
C LYS A 266 9.06 -7.01 -18.54
N PHE A 267 8.02 -7.87 -18.51
CA PHE A 267 8.16 -9.27 -18.92
C PHE A 267 8.34 -9.44 -20.43
N GLY A 268 7.88 -8.48 -21.25
CA GLY A 268 8.02 -8.53 -22.70
C GLY A 268 9.39 -8.05 -23.21
N GLU A 269 10.15 -7.32 -22.39
CA GLU A 269 11.34 -6.58 -22.83
C GLU A 269 12.67 -7.31 -22.59
N ASN A 270 12.72 -8.31 -21.70
CA ASN A 270 13.97 -8.98 -21.31
C ASN A 270 13.84 -10.51 -21.26
N GLU A 271 14.26 -11.18 -22.33
CA GLU A 271 14.41 -12.65 -22.41
C GLU A 271 15.41 -13.24 -21.39
N GLU A 272 16.23 -12.39 -20.73
CA GLU A 272 17.23 -12.78 -19.71
C GLU A 272 16.84 -12.48 -18.25
N SER A 273 15.65 -11.95 -17.98
CA SER A 273 15.26 -11.61 -16.60
C SER A 273 14.76 -12.85 -15.82
N ASN A 274 15.37 -13.14 -14.66
CA ASN A 274 14.95 -14.26 -13.79
C ASN A 274 13.46 -14.21 -13.37
N ALA A 275 12.78 -13.08 -13.49
CA ALA A 275 11.36 -12.91 -13.16
C ALA A 275 10.40 -13.64 -14.12
N THR A 276 10.74 -13.72 -15.42
CA THR A 276 9.91 -14.44 -16.41
C THR A 276 9.94 -15.95 -16.18
N SER A 277 11.00 -16.49 -15.56
CA SER A 277 11.07 -17.90 -15.15
C SER A 277 10.20 -18.24 -13.92
N ILE A 278 9.81 -17.23 -13.13
CA ILE A 278 9.07 -17.42 -11.87
C ILE A 278 7.55 -17.40 -12.07
N VAL A 279 7.06 -16.62 -13.06
CA VAL A 279 5.61 -16.50 -13.34
C VAL A 279 5.21 -17.50 -14.42
N SER A 280 4.36 -18.45 -14.07
CA SER A 280 3.82 -19.38 -15.06
C SER A 280 2.92 -18.67 -16.07
N GLU A 281 2.84 -19.18 -17.30
CA GLU A 281 1.90 -18.71 -18.33
C GLU A 281 0.45 -18.69 -17.82
N SER A 282 0.08 -19.68 -17.01
CA SER A 282 -1.24 -19.76 -16.38
C SER A 282 -1.51 -18.60 -15.41
N THR A 283 -0.47 -18.14 -14.71
CA THR A 283 -0.56 -17.00 -13.79
C THR A 283 -0.63 -15.70 -14.58
N PHE A 284 0.18 -15.56 -15.64
CA PHE A 284 0.10 -14.40 -16.52
C PHE A 284 -1.29 -14.24 -17.13
N THR A 285 -1.90 -15.34 -17.61
CA THR A 285 -3.27 -15.36 -18.11
C THR A 285 -4.29 -14.89 -17.06
N LYS A 286 -4.14 -15.31 -15.80
CA LYS A 286 -4.98 -14.83 -14.69
C LYS A 286 -4.80 -13.35 -14.43
N ILE A 287 -3.57 -12.86 -14.42
CA ILE A 287 -3.26 -11.43 -14.23
C ILE A 287 -3.97 -10.60 -15.30
N ILE A 288 -3.81 -10.98 -16.58
CA ILE A 288 -4.49 -10.29 -17.70
C ILE A 288 -6.02 -10.38 -17.58
N GLY A 289 -6.57 -11.53 -17.18
CA GLY A 289 -8.00 -11.69 -16.94
C GLY A 289 -8.53 -10.72 -15.88
N VAL A 290 -7.89 -10.66 -14.72
CA VAL A 290 -8.30 -9.77 -13.62
C VAL A 290 -8.08 -8.30 -13.97
N LEU A 291 -7.03 -7.95 -14.73
CA LEU A 291 -6.83 -6.59 -15.23
C LEU A 291 -7.95 -6.18 -16.20
N ASN A 292 -8.32 -7.04 -17.15
CA ASN A 292 -9.46 -6.78 -18.04
C ASN A 292 -10.74 -6.53 -17.25
N GLU A 293 -11.06 -7.37 -16.25
CA GLU A 293 -12.23 -7.17 -15.39
C GLU A 293 -12.15 -5.85 -14.60
N THR A 294 -10.96 -5.50 -14.10
CA THR A 294 -10.76 -4.25 -13.34
C THR A 294 -11.00 -3.04 -14.23
N ILE A 295 -10.42 -3.02 -15.42
CA ILE A 295 -10.56 -1.93 -16.38
C ILE A 295 -11.99 -1.85 -16.91
N ASP A 296 -12.68 -2.99 -17.08
CA ASP A 296 -14.08 -3.01 -17.48
C ASP A 296 -14.99 -2.28 -16.48
N VAL A 297 -14.76 -2.50 -15.18
CA VAL A 297 -15.46 -1.80 -14.09
C VAL A 297 -15.13 -0.30 -14.06
N VAL A 298 -13.87 0.07 -14.30
CA VAL A 298 -13.47 1.49 -14.37
C VAL A 298 -14.12 2.18 -15.57
N LEU A 299 -14.23 1.49 -16.72
CA LEU A 299 -14.93 2.00 -17.90
C LEU A 299 -16.43 2.16 -17.65
N ASP A 300 -17.06 1.27 -16.90
CA ASP A 300 -18.47 1.43 -16.50
C ASP A 300 -18.67 2.67 -15.62
N TYR A 301 -17.74 2.94 -14.70
CA TYR A 301 -17.77 4.16 -13.90
C TYR A 301 -17.63 5.43 -14.75
N LEU A 302 -16.74 5.42 -15.75
CA LEU A 302 -16.59 6.53 -16.70
C LEU A 302 -17.83 6.70 -17.59
N GLN A 303 -18.47 5.61 -17.99
CA GLN A 303 -19.73 5.65 -18.74
C GLN A 303 -20.85 6.27 -17.89
N ASP A 304 -20.97 5.87 -16.63
CA ASP A 304 -21.96 6.45 -15.71
C ASP A 304 -21.73 7.96 -15.52
N ALA A 305 -20.47 8.38 -15.37
CA ALA A 305 -20.11 9.79 -15.30
C ALA A 305 -20.47 10.55 -16.59
N LYS A 306 -20.21 9.97 -17.77
CA LYS A 306 -20.61 10.51 -19.08
C LYS A 306 -22.11 10.70 -19.17
N ASP A 307 -22.89 9.71 -18.75
CA ASP A 307 -24.35 9.72 -18.82
C ASP A 307 -24.96 10.76 -17.87
N HIS A 308 -24.29 11.05 -16.75
CA HIS A 308 -24.65 12.13 -15.83
C HIS A 308 -24.12 13.51 -16.23
N GLY A 309 -23.35 13.61 -17.33
CA GLY A 309 -22.76 14.88 -17.80
C GLY A 309 -21.61 15.39 -16.93
N GLU A 310 -21.07 14.55 -16.05
CA GLU A 310 -19.99 14.86 -15.15
C GLU A 310 -18.65 14.60 -15.84
N ARG A 311 -17.77 15.60 -15.84
CA ARG A 311 -16.48 15.53 -16.55
C ARG A 311 -15.30 15.98 -15.73
N LYS A 312 -15.53 16.40 -14.48
CA LYS A 312 -14.51 17.03 -13.64
C LYS A 312 -14.37 16.31 -12.30
N GLY A 313 -13.14 15.94 -11.96
CA GLY A 313 -12.83 15.31 -10.68
C GLY A 313 -11.59 14.42 -10.75
N ASP A 314 -10.82 14.39 -9.65
CA ASP A 314 -9.57 13.64 -9.59
C ASP A 314 -9.76 12.13 -9.69
N ASP A 315 -10.91 11.61 -9.25
CA ASP A 315 -11.29 10.21 -9.45
C ASP A 315 -11.54 9.86 -10.91
N LEU A 316 -12.17 10.76 -11.68
CA LEU A 316 -12.38 10.57 -13.12
C LEU A 316 -11.04 10.62 -13.85
N LEU A 317 -10.20 11.60 -13.51
CA LEU A 317 -8.87 11.73 -14.10
C LEU A 317 -7.99 10.50 -13.78
N ALA A 318 -8.01 10.03 -12.53
CA ALA A 318 -7.29 8.82 -12.13
C ALA A 318 -7.84 7.56 -12.83
N SER A 319 -9.16 7.49 -13.05
CA SER A 319 -9.82 6.42 -13.81
C SER A 319 -9.39 6.43 -15.28
N VAL A 320 -9.30 7.60 -15.92
CA VAL A 320 -8.76 7.71 -17.28
C VAL A 320 -7.29 7.29 -17.33
N ARG A 321 -6.49 7.70 -16.34
CA ARG A 321 -5.07 7.37 -16.26
C ARG A 321 -4.82 5.87 -16.20
N ILE A 322 -5.51 5.15 -15.31
CA ILE A 322 -5.33 3.69 -15.17
C ILE A 322 -5.79 2.93 -16.43
N VAL A 323 -6.89 3.38 -17.06
CA VAL A 323 -7.36 2.82 -18.34
C VAL A 323 -6.31 3.05 -19.43
N GLY A 324 -5.81 4.28 -19.57
CA GLY A 324 -4.78 4.63 -20.54
C GLY A 324 -3.49 3.84 -20.33
N SER A 325 -3.06 3.69 -19.08
CA SER A 325 -1.87 2.91 -18.72
C SER A 325 -2.01 1.44 -19.10
N TYR A 326 -3.17 0.82 -18.87
CA TYR A 326 -3.37 -0.59 -19.22
C TYR A 326 -3.48 -0.79 -20.74
N LEU A 327 -4.26 0.06 -21.42
CA LEU A 327 -4.51 -0.07 -22.85
C LEU A 327 -3.29 0.30 -23.71
N ALA A 328 -2.28 0.97 -23.13
CA ALA A 328 -0.96 1.08 -23.76
C ALA A 328 -0.26 -0.29 -23.89
N GLU A 329 -0.47 -1.20 -22.94
CA GLU A 329 0.10 -2.55 -22.97
C GLU A 329 -0.83 -3.54 -23.70
N ALA A 330 -2.15 -3.34 -23.59
CA ALA A 330 -3.18 -4.21 -24.15
C ALA A 330 -4.19 -3.45 -25.04
N PRO A 331 -3.80 -2.91 -26.20
CA PRO A 331 -4.62 -1.99 -27.00
C PRO A 331 -5.89 -2.61 -27.62
N CYS A 332 -6.02 -3.94 -27.57
CA CYS A 332 -7.21 -4.65 -28.06
C CYS A 332 -8.20 -4.98 -26.93
N ALA A 333 -7.85 -4.76 -25.67
CA ALA A 333 -8.75 -4.96 -24.54
C ALA A 333 -9.89 -3.91 -24.54
N CYS A 334 -11.09 -4.33 -24.12
CA CYS A 334 -12.27 -3.46 -23.97
C CYS A 334 -12.61 -2.59 -25.20
N LYS A 335 -12.25 -3.04 -26.41
CA LYS A 335 -12.29 -2.24 -27.66
C LYS A 335 -13.63 -1.53 -27.90
N GLU A 336 -14.75 -2.21 -27.68
CA GLU A 336 -16.08 -1.65 -27.92
C GLU A 336 -16.46 -0.54 -26.92
N LYS A 337 -16.17 -0.72 -25.62
CA LYS A 337 -16.41 0.32 -24.61
C LYS A 337 -15.51 1.54 -24.86
N VAL A 338 -14.22 1.31 -25.11
CA VAL A 338 -13.25 2.36 -25.44
C VAL A 338 -13.69 3.16 -26.67
N LYS A 339 -14.19 2.49 -27.70
CA LYS A 339 -14.70 3.14 -28.91
C LYS A 339 -15.83 4.13 -28.61
N GLY A 340 -16.71 3.81 -27.65
CA GLY A 340 -17.81 4.68 -27.23
C GLY A 340 -17.44 5.77 -26.22
N LEU A 341 -16.27 5.66 -25.59
CA LEU A 341 -15.84 6.52 -24.48
C LEU A 341 -14.63 7.40 -24.77
N LEU A 342 -13.88 7.15 -25.84
CA LEU A 342 -12.61 7.85 -26.10
C LEU A 342 -12.77 9.38 -26.17
N ASP A 343 -13.86 9.86 -26.78
CA ASP A 343 -14.19 11.29 -26.85
C ASP A 343 -14.39 11.90 -25.46
N TYR A 344 -15.12 11.20 -24.61
CA TYR A 344 -15.39 11.60 -23.25
C TYR A 344 -14.13 11.56 -22.39
N MET A 345 -13.34 10.47 -22.48
CA MET A 345 -12.09 10.35 -21.75
C MET A 345 -11.16 11.52 -22.07
N LEU A 346 -11.00 11.88 -23.36
CA LEU A 346 -10.20 13.05 -23.79
C LEU A 346 -10.74 14.41 -23.29
N SER A 347 -11.97 14.46 -22.79
CA SER A 347 -12.61 15.66 -22.25
C SER A 347 -12.59 15.75 -20.73
N VAL A 348 -12.16 14.69 -20.03
CA VAL A 348 -12.10 14.65 -18.56
C VAL A 348 -11.06 15.64 -18.02
N GLU A 349 -11.43 16.38 -16.99
CA GLU A 349 -10.61 17.38 -16.30
C GLU A 349 -10.36 16.95 -14.84
N GLY A 350 -9.14 17.13 -14.34
CA GLY A 350 -8.86 17.07 -12.90
C GLY A 350 -9.62 18.16 -12.11
N GLY A 351 -9.72 17.99 -10.80
CA GLY A 351 -10.45 18.92 -9.92
C GLY A 351 -9.98 20.37 -10.04
N ASP A 352 -8.67 20.56 -10.17
CA ASP A 352 -8.03 21.88 -10.28
C ASP A 352 -7.67 22.29 -11.72
N GLU A 353 -7.96 21.43 -12.71
CA GLU A 353 -7.64 21.72 -14.11
C GLU A 353 -8.66 22.67 -14.78
N SER A 354 -8.16 23.57 -15.62
CA SER A 354 -8.98 24.44 -16.49
C SER A 354 -9.22 23.88 -17.89
N SER A 355 -8.54 22.79 -18.23
CA SER A 355 -8.58 22.11 -19.53
C SER A 355 -8.16 20.66 -19.34
N PRO A 356 -8.57 19.71 -20.21
CA PRO A 356 -8.34 18.27 -20.03
C PRO A 356 -6.89 17.84 -20.36
N PHE A 357 -5.91 18.57 -19.84
CA PHE A 357 -4.51 18.43 -20.22
C PHE A 357 -3.92 17.10 -19.72
N TYR A 358 -4.12 16.77 -18.44
CA TYR A 358 -3.60 15.53 -17.88
C TYR A 358 -4.28 14.31 -18.48
N SER A 359 -5.59 14.37 -18.71
CA SER A 359 -6.31 13.26 -19.35
C SER A 359 -5.72 12.92 -20.72
N ILE A 360 -5.55 13.93 -21.58
CA ILE A 360 -4.93 13.75 -22.90
C ILE A 360 -3.51 13.20 -22.75
N SER A 361 -2.72 13.76 -21.83
CA SER A 361 -1.34 13.34 -21.57
C SER A 361 -1.24 11.87 -21.16
N PHE A 362 -2.11 11.41 -20.26
CA PHE A 362 -2.14 10.01 -19.81
C PHE A 362 -2.60 9.04 -20.90
N LEU A 363 -3.42 9.50 -21.85
CA LEU A 363 -3.89 8.67 -22.97
C LEU A 363 -2.92 8.62 -24.15
N LEU A 364 -1.89 9.47 -24.21
CA LEU A 364 -0.93 9.50 -25.32
C LEU A 364 -0.32 8.11 -25.63
N PRO A 365 0.21 7.35 -24.64
CA PRO A 365 0.77 6.03 -24.92
C PRO A 365 -0.24 5.08 -25.56
N MET A 366 -1.47 5.02 -25.03
CA MET A 366 -2.56 4.23 -25.60
C MET A 366 -2.89 4.68 -27.03
N MET A 367 -2.98 6.00 -27.27
CA MET A 367 -3.31 6.54 -28.59
C MET A 367 -2.24 6.18 -29.63
N CYS A 368 -0.96 6.21 -29.26
CA CYS A 368 0.13 5.72 -30.12
C CYS A 368 -0.07 4.25 -30.50
N GLN A 369 -0.54 3.42 -29.57
CA GLN A 369 -0.74 1.99 -29.81
C GLN A 369 -1.94 1.69 -30.70
N ILE A 370 -3.10 2.33 -30.45
CA ILE A 370 -4.30 2.08 -31.26
C ILE A 370 -4.13 2.61 -32.70
N THR A 371 -3.39 3.71 -32.89
CA THR A 371 -3.15 4.31 -34.22
C THR A 371 -2.17 3.52 -35.09
N MET A 372 -1.58 2.43 -34.58
CA MET A 372 -0.84 1.47 -35.41
C MET A 372 -1.73 0.70 -36.40
N LYS A 373 -3.06 0.78 -36.27
CA LYS A 373 -4.03 0.12 -37.14
C LYS A 373 -5.02 1.13 -37.73
N ASP A 374 -5.45 0.91 -38.97
CA ASP A 374 -6.39 1.81 -39.69
C ASP A 374 -7.68 2.09 -38.91
N ASP A 375 -8.26 1.05 -38.29
CA ASP A 375 -9.47 1.21 -37.48
C ASP A 375 -9.24 2.07 -36.24
N GLY A 376 -8.04 2.01 -35.65
CA GLY A 376 -7.67 2.87 -34.54
C GLY A 376 -7.41 4.31 -34.99
N CYS A 377 -6.86 4.53 -36.19
CA CYS A 377 -6.77 5.86 -36.79
C CYS A 377 -8.17 6.48 -37.01
N LYS A 378 -9.14 5.70 -37.52
CA LYS A 378 -10.54 6.14 -37.67
C LYS A 378 -11.15 6.49 -36.33
N LEU A 379 -10.96 5.64 -35.32
CA LEU A 379 -11.44 5.88 -33.96
C LEU A 379 -10.85 7.19 -33.40
N PHE A 380 -9.53 7.33 -33.42
CA PHE A 380 -8.81 8.52 -32.97
C PHE A 380 -9.29 9.80 -33.66
N ALA A 381 -9.48 9.75 -34.99
CA ALA A 381 -10.00 10.88 -35.76
C ALA A 381 -11.45 11.21 -35.37
N SER A 382 -12.32 10.21 -35.23
CA SER A 382 -13.74 10.39 -34.86
C SER A 382 -13.93 10.95 -33.46
N ALA A 383 -13.03 10.64 -32.53
CA ALA A 383 -13.02 11.16 -31.17
C ALA A 383 -12.42 12.57 -31.06
N GLY A 384 -12.00 13.18 -32.18
CA GLY A 384 -11.34 14.50 -32.17
C GLY A 384 -9.91 14.47 -31.61
N GLY A 385 -9.30 13.29 -31.53
CA GLY A 385 -8.00 13.08 -30.90
C GLY A 385 -6.88 13.96 -31.48
N PHE A 386 -6.89 14.22 -32.80
CA PHE A 386 -5.89 15.11 -33.42
C PHE A 386 -5.92 16.51 -32.81
N ARG A 387 -7.12 17.10 -32.66
CA ARG A 387 -7.28 18.44 -32.08
C ARG A 387 -6.86 18.45 -30.61
N ALA A 388 -7.24 17.42 -29.86
CA ALA A 388 -6.89 17.28 -28.46
C ALA A 388 -5.36 17.20 -28.26
N VAL A 389 -4.68 16.32 -29.01
CA VAL A 389 -3.23 16.14 -28.92
C VAL A 389 -2.47 17.40 -29.35
N VAL A 390 -2.84 18.02 -30.46
CA VAL A 390 -2.20 19.27 -30.90
C VAL A 390 -2.39 20.37 -29.87
N GLY A 391 -3.60 20.53 -29.33
CA GLY A 391 -3.86 21.48 -28.25
C GLY A 391 -3.00 21.23 -27.02
N CYS A 392 -2.88 19.97 -26.60
CA CYS A 392 -2.02 19.55 -25.48
C CYS A 392 -0.54 19.90 -25.72
N LEU A 393 -0.02 19.64 -26.93
CA LEU A 393 1.37 19.97 -27.30
C LEU A 393 1.63 21.49 -27.30
N VAL A 394 0.67 22.29 -27.78
CA VAL A 394 0.77 23.76 -27.70
C VAL A 394 0.85 24.23 -26.25
N SER A 395 -0.05 23.73 -25.38
CA SER A 395 -0.04 24.07 -23.95
C SER A 395 1.27 23.68 -23.25
N LEU A 396 1.87 22.54 -23.62
CA LEU A 396 3.19 22.12 -23.11
C LEU A 396 4.30 23.11 -23.50
N ILE A 397 4.33 23.53 -24.76
CA ILE A 397 5.33 24.46 -25.28
C ILE A 397 5.18 25.82 -24.57
N ASP A 398 3.96 26.34 -24.45
CA ASP A 398 3.71 27.63 -23.81
C ASP A 398 4.08 27.61 -22.31
N SER A 399 3.79 26.52 -21.61
CA SER A 399 4.16 26.33 -20.19
C SER A 399 5.68 26.19 -19.98
N SER A 400 6.39 25.63 -20.97
CA SER A 400 7.85 25.53 -20.90
C SER A 400 8.52 26.90 -21.06
N ARG A 401 7.95 27.77 -21.90
CA ARG A 401 8.47 29.12 -22.15
C ARG A 401 8.29 30.03 -20.94
N SER A 402 7.13 29.98 -20.28
CA SER A 402 6.87 30.78 -19.07
C SER A 402 7.79 30.42 -17.90
N ARG A 403 8.16 29.13 -17.74
CA ARG A 403 9.14 28.70 -16.72
C ARG A 403 10.56 29.19 -17.00
N VAL A 404 10.96 29.34 -18.27
CA VAL A 404 12.29 29.85 -18.64
C VAL A 404 12.39 31.36 -18.41
N GLU A 405 11.32 32.11 -18.65
CA GLU A 405 11.28 33.57 -18.41
C GLU A 405 11.30 33.91 -16.90
N HIS A 406 10.72 33.06 -16.03
CA HIS A 406 10.77 33.25 -14.57
C HIS A 406 12.09 32.84 -13.90
N ASN A 407 12.90 31.97 -14.51
CA ASN A 407 14.20 31.58 -13.97
C ASN A 407 15.34 32.53 -14.38
N ASN A 408 15.05 33.50 -15.25
CA ASN A 408 15.99 34.50 -15.75
C ASN A 408 15.68 35.92 -15.19
N ALA A 409 14.78 36.02 -14.21
CA ALA A 409 14.47 37.23 -13.44
C ALA A 409 14.85 36.99 -11.98
#